data_AF-A0AAD7MJK4-F1
#
_entry.id   AF-A0AAD7MJK4-F1
#
_cell.length_a   1.000
_cell.length_b   1.000
_cell.length_c   1.000
_cell.angle_alpha   90.00
_cell.angle_beta   90.00
_cell.angle_gamma   90.00
#
_symmetry.space_group_name_H-M   'P 1'
#
loop_
_entity.id
_entity.type
_entity.pdbx_description
1 polymer ?
#
loop_
_entity_poly.entity_id
_entity_poly.type
_entity_poly.pdbx_seq_one_letter_code
_entity_poly.pdbx_strand_id
1 'polypeptide(L)'
;ARTAPIRFIHLKENIVNGHLESAKNMADIACTLPRSNPPPDNELEPRIQTIPESTPPLLQDKVSADIPNDSMTPEQQSSVRARSAYPAAHRGRDRLNDLKERNRKSLLEAKSTGAFWKQVKRLSDPAPVPVSVSAQALKEVFEARLNPPKTLPESFDSAEHRMNKLLASLIPDSTLDSSPEGFFSSEWTEDDAAWLKDHIRKHSLDSATGEDAILYAEIMDIPNDVLVLLCNECVKKQDGPSV
;
A
#
# COMPACT_ATOMS: atom_id res chain seq x y z
N ALA A 1 -38.92 19.60 -1.94
CA ALA A 1 -37.69 19.11 -2.60
C ALA A 1 -36.68 20.26 -2.71
N ARG A 2 -35.47 20.10 -2.16
CA ARG A 2 -34.37 21.08 -2.34
C ARG A 2 -33.48 20.56 -3.46
N THR A 3 -33.56 21.18 -4.62
CA THR A 3 -32.65 20.92 -5.74
C THR A 3 -31.47 21.87 -5.65
N ALA A 4 -30.25 21.32 -5.66
CA ALA A 4 -29.02 22.09 -5.76
C ALA A 4 -28.50 21.99 -7.21
N PRO A 5 -28.13 23.12 -7.85
CA PRO A 5 -27.54 23.09 -9.18
C PRO A 5 -26.11 22.52 -9.10
N ILE A 6 -25.86 21.45 -9.86
CA ILE A 6 -24.51 20.92 -10.05
C ILE A 6 -23.88 21.66 -11.23
N ARG A 7 -22.69 22.22 -11.01
CA ARG A 7 -21.91 22.89 -12.05
C ARG A 7 -20.58 22.14 -12.21
N PHE A 8 -20.42 21.48 -13.35
CA PHE A 8 -19.15 20.86 -13.71
C PHE A 8 -18.22 21.91 -14.31
N ILE A 9 -17.02 22.02 -13.74
CA ILE A 9 -15.97 22.92 -14.24
C ILE A 9 -14.85 22.04 -14.78
N HIS A 10 -14.58 22.18 -16.08
CA HIS A 10 -13.48 21.50 -16.74
C HIS A 10 -12.17 22.21 -16.36
N LEU A 11 -11.34 21.57 -15.52
CA LEU A 11 -10.03 22.09 -15.13
C LEU A 11 -9.05 21.88 -16.29
N LYS A 12 -8.66 22.96 -16.96
CA LYS A 12 -7.58 22.97 -17.95
C LYS A 12 -6.25 23.22 -17.25
N GLU A 13 -5.64 22.21 -16.64
CA GLU A 13 -4.20 22.25 -16.36
C GLU A 13 -3.53 20.90 -16.64
N ASN A 14 -2.59 20.95 -17.58
CA ASN A 14 -1.63 19.89 -17.92
C ASN A 14 -0.71 19.63 -16.72
N ILE A 15 -1.07 18.70 -15.86
CA ILE A 15 -0.08 17.97 -15.08
C ILE A 15 0.33 16.78 -15.94
N VAL A 16 1.55 16.83 -16.46
CA VAL A 16 2.19 15.76 -17.24
C VAL A 16 2.53 14.61 -16.29
N ASN A 17 1.51 13.97 -15.73
CA ASN A 17 1.65 12.68 -15.06
C ASN A 17 1.45 11.62 -16.13
N GLY A 18 2.43 10.74 -16.36
CA GLY A 18 2.32 9.64 -17.32
C GLY A 18 1.09 8.73 -17.07
N HIS A 19 0.57 8.72 -15.83
CA HIS A 19 -0.70 8.08 -15.49
C HIS A 19 -1.92 8.70 -16.18
N LEU A 20 -1.93 10.02 -16.39
CA LEU A 20 -3.02 10.72 -17.11
C LEU A 20 -3.02 10.35 -18.59
N GLU A 21 -1.83 10.21 -19.18
CA GLU A 21 -1.67 9.85 -20.60
C GLU A 21 -2.10 8.40 -20.85
N SER A 22 -1.75 7.49 -19.93
CA SER A 22 -2.23 6.11 -19.95
C SER A 22 -3.76 6.03 -19.79
N ALA A 23 -4.34 6.81 -18.88
CA ALA A 23 -5.79 6.86 -18.71
C ALA A 23 -6.52 7.45 -19.93
N LYS A 24 -5.94 8.47 -20.57
CA LYS A 24 -6.46 9.02 -21.84
C LYS A 24 -6.38 7.99 -22.96
N ASN A 25 -5.24 7.31 -23.14
CA ASN A 25 -5.09 6.28 -24.16
C ASN A 25 -6.09 5.14 -23.94
N MET A 26 -6.34 4.70 -22.71
CA MET A 26 -7.38 3.70 -22.44
C MET A 26 -8.78 4.21 -22.78
N ALA A 27 -9.11 5.46 -22.45
CA ALA A 27 -10.39 6.05 -22.79
C ALA A 27 -10.60 6.19 -24.31
N ASP A 28 -9.55 6.58 -25.05
CA ASP A 28 -9.58 6.70 -26.51
C ASP A 28 -9.70 5.32 -27.17
N ILE A 29 -8.96 4.32 -26.69
CA ILE A 29 -9.10 2.92 -27.15
C ILE A 29 -10.52 2.42 -26.90
N ALA A 30 -11.09 2.66 -25.71
CA ALA A 30 -12.46 2.26 -25.40
C ALA A 30 -13.49 2.93 -26.33
N CYS A 31 -13.26 4.15 -26.78
CA CYS A 31 -14.11 4.82 -27.76
C CYS A 31 -14.03 4.20 -29.17
N THR A 32 -12.91 3.54 -29.51
CA THR A 32 -12.71 2.87 -30.81
C THR A 32 -13.17 1.42 -30.85
N LEU A 33 -13.45 0.82 -29.69
CA LEU A 33 -13.96 -0.55 -29.65
C LEU A 33 -15.33 -0.62 -30.35
N PRO A 34 -15.56 -1.63 -31.21
CA PRO A 34 -16.85 -1.85 -31.81
C PRO A 34 -17.89 -1.94 -30.69
N ARG A 35 -18.93 -1.11 -30.73
CA ARG A 35 -20.07 -1.26 -29.83
C ARG A 35 -20.58 -2.68 -30.05
N SER A 36 -20.34 -3.56 -29.09
CA SER A 36 -20.97 -4.89 -29.08
C SER A 36 -22.45 -4.65 -29.27
N ASN A 37 -23.08 -5.41 -30.18
CA ASN A 37 -24.51 -5.31 -30.45
C ASN A 37 -25.27 -5.07 -29.14
N PRO A 38 -26.22 -4.13 -29.12
CA PRO A 38 -26.97 -3.83 -27.91
C PRO A 38 -27.43 -5.15 -27.31
N PRO A 39 -27.17 -5.40 -26.01
CA PRO A 39 -27.73 -6.57 -25.35
C PRO A 39 -29.23 -6.60 -25.66
N PRO A 40 -29.82 -7.79 -25.87
CA PRO A 40 -31.25 -7.91 -26.17
C PRO A 40 -32.04 -7.07 -25.17
N ASP A 41 -33.08 -6.38 -25.66
CA ASP A 41 -33.95 -5.40 -24.98
C ASP A 41 -34.62 -5.94 -23.69
N ASN A 42 -33.82 -6.39 -22.74
CA ASN A 42 -34.18 -6.39 -21.34
C ASN A 42 -33.92 -4.96 -20.90
N GLU A 43 -34.93 -4.10 -21.08
CA GLU A 43 -35.07 -2.87 -20.34
C GLU A 43 -34.91 -3.20 -18.86
N LEU A 44 -33.66 -3.10 -18.37
CA LEU A 44 -33.42 -2.85 -16.97
C LEU A 44 -33.93 -1.43 -16.76
N GLU A 45 -35.26 -1.30 -16.58
CA GLU A 45 -35.82 -0.08 -16.03
C GLU A 45 -34.96 0.27 -14.82
N PRO A 46 -34.48 1.52 -14.70
CA PRO A 46 -33.81 1.95 -13.50
C PRO A 46 -34.81 1.76 -12.37
N ARG A 47 -34.68 0.64 -11.65
CA ARG A 47 -35.46 0.34 -10.46
C ARG A 47 -34.92 1.27 -9.39
N ILE A 48 -35.30 2.54 -9.50
CA ILE A 48 -35.29 3.48 -8.40
C ILE A 48 -36.28 2.86 -7.43
N GLN A 49 -35.78 1.97 -6.57
CA GLN A 49 -36.50 1.62 -5.36
C GLN A 49 -36.69 2.97 -4.67
N THR A 50 -37.90 3.49 -4.74
CA THR A 50 -38.35 4.61 -3.93
C THR A 50 -38.10 4.17 -2.50
N ILE A 51 -37.00 4.64 -1.93
CA ILE A 51 -36.73 4.49 -0.51
C ILE A 51 -37.94 5.10 0.17
N PRO A 52 -38.75 4.33 0.93
CA PRO A 52 -39.90 4.89 1.60
C PRO A 52 -39.42 6.07 2.44
N GLU A 53 -40.06 7.23 2.24
CA GLU A 53 -39.75 8.55 2.85
C GLU A 53 -39.83 8.54 4.40
N SER A 54 -40.11 7.39 5.00
CA SER A 54 -40.26 7.18 6.43
C SER A 54 -39.43 5.98 6.91
N THR A 55 -38.18 5.87 6.44
CA THR A 55 -37.23 5.01 7.15
C THR A 55 -36.67 5.85 8.30
N PRO A 56 -37.06 5.58 9.58
CA PRO A 56 -36.47 6.31 10.70
C PRO A 56 -34.95 6.14 10.65
N PRO A 57 -34.17 7.19 10.96
CA PRO A 57 -32.72 7.07 11.01
C PRO A 57 -32.39 5.88 11.88
N LEU A 58 -31.64 4.92 11.33
CA LEU A 58 -31.13 3.80 12.11
C LEU A 58 -30.39 4.40 13.30
N LEU A 59 -30.95 4.22 14.49
CA LEU A 59 -30.32 4.49 15.77
C LEU A 59 -29.21 3.45 15.95
N GLN A 60 -28.18 3.57 15.11
CA GLN A 60 -26.93 2.87 15.32
C GLN A 60 -26.13 3.74 16.26
N ASP A 61 -25.82 3.18 17.43
CA ASP A 61 -24.87 3.80 18.33
C ASP A 61 -23.60 4.10 17.54
N LYS A 62 -23.18 5.36 17.60
CA LYS A 62 -21.93 5.80 17.02
C LYS A 62 -20.83 4.99 17.68
N VAL A 63 -20.31 3.98 16.98
CA VAL A 63 -19.16 3.19 17.44
C VAL A 63 -17.96 4.13 17.40
N SER A 64 -17.69 4.80 18.53
CA SER A 64 -16.36 5.36 18.78
C SER A 64 -15.45 4.19 19.06
N ALA A 65 -14.45 4.00 18.20
CA ALA A 65 -13.30 3.17 18.55
C ALA A 65 -12.49 3.95 19.59
N ASP A 66 -12.92 3.87 20.85
CA ASP A 66 -12.08 4.21 21.98
C ASP A 66 -11.01 3.11 22.04
N ILE A 67 -9.92 3.33 21.29
CA ILE A 67 -8.73 2.51 21.37
C ILE A 67 -8.29 2.57 22.85
N PRO A 68 -8.25 1.44 23.57
CA PRO A 68 -7.74 1.43 24.92
C PRO A 68 -6.34 2.05 24.90
N ASN A 69 -6.11 3.04 25.76
CA ASN A 69 -4.75 3.48 26.07
C ASN A 69 -4.07 2.30 26.78
N ASP A 70 -3.58 1.36 25.99
CA ASP A 70 -2.80 0.26 26.50
C ASP A 70 -1.52 0.88 27.03
N SER A 71 -1.43 0.89 28.35
CA SER A 71 -0.30 1.44 29.09
C SER A 71 0.86 0.48 28.89
N MET A 72 1.53 0.62 27.74
CA MET A 72 2.73 -0.14 27.45
C MET A 72 3.74 0.09 28.57
N THR A 73 4.08 -0.99 29.25
CA THR A 73 5.12 -1.02 30.26
C THR A 73 6.45 -0.54 29.66
N PRO A 74 7.27 0.24 30.40
CA PRO A 74 8.52 0.82 29.88
C PRO A 74 9.55 -0.18 29.33
N GLU A 75 9.38 -1.47 29.62
CA GLU A 75 10.37 -2.50 29.27
C GLU A 75 10.31 -2.93 27.79
N GLN A 76 9.19 -2.73 27.09
CA GLN A 76 9.05 -3.16 25.68
C GLN A 76 9.49 -2.13 24.63
N GLN A 77 9.87 -0.90 25.04
CA GLN A 77 10.39 0.13 24.11
C GLN A 77 11.91 0.05 23.87
N SER A 78 12.59 -0.98 24.36
CA SER A 78 14.06 -1.02 24.42
C SER A 78 14.76 -1.89 23.36
N SER A 79 14.04 -2.53 22.43
CA SER A 79 14.67 -3.22 21.31
C SER A 79 14.69 -2.35 20.05
N VAL A 80 15.86 -2.27 19.41
CA VAL A 80 16.15 -1.51 18.17
C VAL A 80 16.46 -0.01 18.36
N ARG A 81 17.48 0.26 19.17
CA ARG A 81 18.58 1.12 18.72
C ARG A 81 19.87 0.58 19.29
N ALA A 82 20.50 -0.34 18.56
CA ALA A 82 21.92 -0.62 18.72
C ALA A 82 22.66 0.68 18.42
N ARG A 83 22.87 1.50 19.45
CA ARG A 83 23.78 2.64 19.40
C ARG A 83 25.16 2.05 19.17
N SER A 84 25.59 2.11 17.91
CA SER A 84 26.97 1.89 17.48
C SER A 84 27.92 2.49 18.51
N ALA A 85 28.69 1.61 19.16
CA ALA A 85 29.71 1.98 20.11
C ALA A 85 30.99 2.35 19.33
N TYR A 86 31.43 3.61 19.49
CA TYR A 86 32.72 4.22 19.12
C TYR A 86 32.88 4.75 17.67
N PRO A 87 33.86 5.66 17.39
CA PRO A 87 33.89 7.06 17.81
C PRO A 87 34.06 8.01 16.61
N ALA A 88 33.06 8.84 16.32
CA ALA A 88 33.19 10.01 15.44
C ALA A 88 32.63 11.25 16.16
N ALA A 89 33.42 11.78 17.10
CA ALA A 89 33.00 12.76 18.10
C ALA A 89 32.50 14.12 17.56
N HIS A 90 32.62 14.40 16.25
CA HIS A 90 32.24 15.71 15.68
C HIS A 90 31.13 15.66 14.62
N ARG A 91 30.99 14.58 13.85
CA ARG A 91 29.97 14.49 12.78
C ARG A 91 28.53 14.50 13.31
N GLY A 92 28.32 14.03 14.53
CA GLY A 92 27.01 14.06 15.17
C GLY A 92 26.56 15.47 15.57
N ARG A 93 27.50 16.35 15.94
CA ARG A 93 27.19 17.70 16.43
C ARG A 93 26.78 18.63 15.30
N ASP A 94 27.49 18.58 14.18
CA ASP A 94 27.15 19.38 13.00
C ASP A 94 25.80 18.96 12.43
N ARG A 95 25.55 17.65 12.29
CA ARG A 95 24.23 17.12 11.89
C ARG A 95 23.10 17.56 12.82
N LEU A 96 23.34 17.56 14.15
CA LEU A 96 22.36 18.00 15.12
C LEU A 96 22.09 19.51 15.02
N ASN A 97 23.13 20.32 14.82
CA ASN A 97 23.01 21.76 14.62
C ASN A 97 22.26 22.08 13.33
N ASP A 98 22.58 21.39 12.23
CA ASP A 98 21.90 21.54 10.95
C ASP A 98 20.42 21.16 11.06
N LEU A 99 20.09 20.12 11.84
CA LEU A 99 18.71 19.73 12.10
C LEU A 99 17.97 20.80 12.93
N LYS A 100 18.61 21.33 13.98
CA LYS A 100 18.05 22.42 14.81
C LYS A 100 17.80 23.67 13.98
N GLU A 101 18.74 24.06 13.13
CA GLU A 101 18.63 25.24 12.28
C GLU A 101 17.52 25.07 11.22
N ARG A 102 17.41 23.88 10.60
CA ARG A 102 16.29 23.56 9.71
C ARG A 102 14.95 23.65 10.43
N ASN A 103 14.84 23.06 11.62
CA ASN A 103 13.62 23.13 12.43
C ASN A 103 13.26 24.57 12.81
N ARG A 104 14.26 25.39 13.18
CA ARG A 104 14.10 26.81 13.50
C ARG A 104 13.58 27.60 12.29
N LYS A 105 14.20 27.42 11.11
CA LYS A 105 13.75 28.08 9.87
C LYS A 105 12.33 27.69 9.52
N SER A 106 11.98 26.39 9.57
CA SER A 106 10.60 25.94 9.30
C SER A 106 9.56 26.55 10.24
N LEU A 107 9.91 26.83 11.51
CA LEU A 107 9.01 27.50 12.44
C LEU A 107 8.86 29.00 12.13
N LEU A 108 9.96 29.69 11.79
CA LEU A 108 9.96 31.13 11.49
C LEU A 108 9.33 31.45 10.12
N GLU A 109 9.47 30.56 9.14
CA GLU A 109 8.98 30.74 7.77
C GLU A 109 7.56 30.18 7.56
N ALA A 110 6.90 29.72 8.63
CA ALA A 110 5.54 29.17 8.55
C ALA A 110 4.55 30.23 8.04
N LYS A 111 3.97 30.00 6.85
CA LYS A 111 3.04 30.93 6.17
C LYS A 111 1.70 31.14 6.87
N SER A 112 1.37 30.30 7.84
CA SER A 112 0.12 30.38 8.60
C SER A 112 0.26 29.80 10.00
N THR A 113 -0.61 30.22 10.91
CA THR A 113 -0.70 29.68 12.28
C THR A 113 -0.89 28.16 12.27
N GLY A 114 -1.67 27.63 11.32
CA GLY A 114 -1.87 26.17 11.18
C GLY A 114 -0.59 25.43 10.75
N ALA A 115 0.20 26.01 9.85
CA ALA A 115 1.49 25.42 9.44
C ALA A 115 2.50 25.43 10.60
N PHE A 116 2.53 26.51 11.38
CA PHE A 116 3.36 26.61 12.59
C PHE A 116 3.03 25.48 13.58
N TRP A 117 1.75 25.30 13.94
CA TRP A 117 1.35 24.26 14.89
C TRP A 117 1.56 22.84 14.38
N LYS A 118 1.40 22.58 13.08
CA LYS A 118 1.78 21.28 12.49
C LYS A 118 3.26 20.98 12.69
N GLN A 119 4.12 21.98 12.52
CA GLN A 119 5.55 21.82 12.70
C GLN A 119 5.93 21.63 14.18
N VAL A 120 5.30 22.37 15.09
CA VAL A 120 5.47 22.16 16.53
C VAL A 120 5.03 20.74 16.91
N LYS A 121 3.86 20.30 16.46
CA LYS A 121 3.35 18.95 16.73
C LYS A 121 4.29 17.86 16.22
N ARG A 122 4.80 18.00 15.00
CA ARG A 122 5.81 17.08 14.42
C ARG A 122 7.09 16.99 15.25
N LEU A 123 7.50 18.07 15.91
CA LEU A 123 8.73 18.14 16.70
C LEU A 123 8.55 17.72 18.16
N SER A 124 7.35 17.94 18.71
CA SER A 124 7.03 17.69 20.12
C SER A 124 6.41 16.32 20.36
N ASP A 125 5.60 15.82 19.42
CA ASP A 125 4.97 14.52 19.56
C ASP A 125 6.05 13.43 19.45
N PRO A 126 5.99 12.38 20.28
CA PRO A 126 6.86 11.23 20.10
C PRO A 126 6.65 10.67 18.70
N ALA A 127 7.72 10.19 18.08
CA ALA A 127 7.61 9.49 16.81
C ALA A 127 6.55 8.38 16.95
N PRO A 128 5.59 8.26 16.01
CA PRO A 128 4.57 7.22 16.11
C PRO A 128 5.28 5.89 16.24
N VAL A 129 4.98 5.16 17.32
CA VAL A 129 5.50 3.82 17.50
C VAL A 129 4.88 2.96 16.41
N PRO A 130 5.65 2.21 15.61
CA PRO A 130 5.08 1.28 14.66
C PRO A 130 4.22 0.29 15.45
N VAL A 131 2.92 0.26 15.16
CA VAL A 131 2.01 -0.66 15.82
C VAL A 131 2.25 -2.03 15.22
N SER A 132 3.03 -2.86 15.91
CA SER A 132 3.21 -4.25 15.54
C SER A 132 1.94 -5.03 15.87
N VAL A 133 1.03 -5.15 14.91
CA VAL A 133 -0.12 -6.04 14.99
C VAL A 133 0.25 -7.41 14.41
N SER A 134 -0.12 -8.48 15.10
CA SER A 134 0.05 -9.82 14.55
C SER A 134 -0.84 -10.02 13.32
N ALA A 135 -0.40 -10.85 12.37
CA ALA A 135 -1.21 -11.22 11.21
C ALA A 135 -2.57 -11.81 11.63
N GLN A 136 -2.62 -12.51 12.77
CA GLN A 136 -3.84 -13.05 13.34
C GLN A 136 -4.80 -11.94 13.82
N ALA A 137 -4.30 -10.90 14.49
CA ALA A 137 -5.13 -9.76 14.90
C ALA A 137 -5.65 -8.98 13.69
N LEU A 138 -4.84 -8.82 12.64
CA LEU A 138 -5.29 -8.23 11.37
C LEU A 138 -6.39 -9.08 10.73
N LYS A 139 -6.19 -10.41 10.66
CA LYS A 139 -7.18 -11.34 10.11
C LYS A 139 -8.55 -11.18 10.79
N GLU A 140 -8.59 -11.12 12.12
CA GLU A 140 -9.84 -10.95 12.87
C GLU A 140 -10.56 -9.64 12.53
N VAL A 141 -9.82 -8.52 12.46
CA VAL A 141 -10.38 -7.23 12.07
C VAL A 141 -10.86 -7.23 10.62
N PHE A 142 -10.10 -7.85 9.70
CA PHE A 142 -10.50 -7.96 8.30
C PHE A 142 -11.72 -8.85 8.13
N GLU A 143 -11.79 -10.02 8.77
CA GLU A 143 -12.97 -10.90 8.74
C GLU A 143 -14.22 -10.19 9.27
N ALA A 144 -14.09 -9.40 10.34
CA ALA A 144 -15.17 -8.58 10.85
C ALA A 144 -15.61 -7.49 9.85
N ARG A 145 -14.66 -6.87 9.13
CA ARG A 145 -14.94 -5.82 8.14
C ARG A 145 -15.46 -6.34 6.81
N LEU A 146 -15.07 -7.55 6.40
CA LEU A 146 -15.59 -8.21 5.21
C LEU A 146 -17.10 -8.48 5.32
N ASN A 147 -17.65 -8.42 6.55
CA ASN A 147 -19.05 -8.66 6.86
C ASN A 147 -19.62 -9.84 6.06
N PRO A 148 -18.95 -11.01 6.07
CA PRO A 148 -19.43 -12.15 5.31
C PRO A 148 -20.82 -12.52 5.84
N PRO A 149 -21.82 -12.66 4.96
CA PRO A 149 -23.16 -12.98 5.41
C PRO A 149 -23.15 -14.36 6.10
N LYS A 150 -23.65 -14.44 7.34
CA LYS A 150 -23.73 -15.70 8.11
C LYS A 150 -24.49 -16.79 7.37
N THR A 151 -25.48 -16.36 6.58
CA THR A 151 -26.26 -17.19 5.67
C THR A 151 -26.22 -16.53 4.31
N LEU A 152 -25.82 -17.27 3.28
CA LEU A 152 -25.85 -16.76 1.90
C LEU A 152 -27.31 -16.37 1.55
N PRO A 153 -27.53 -15.19 0.94
CA PRO A 153 -28.87 -14.80 0.48
C PRO A 153 -29.46 -15.84 -0.48
N GLU A 154 -30.79 -15.99 -0.52
CA GLU A 154 -31.46 -16.91 -1.47
C GLU A 154 -31.17 -16.56 -2.94
N SER A 155 -30.88 -15.29 -3.23
CA SER A 155 -30.47 -14.81 -4.55
C SER A 155 -29.03 -15.18 -4.92
N PHE A 156 -28.26 -15.73 -3.99
CA PHE A 156 -26.87 -16.12 -4.22
C PHE A 156 -26.82 -17.51 -4.83
N ASP A 157 -26.08 -17.68 -5.93
CA ASP A 157 -25.96 -18.97 -6.59
C ASP A 157 -25.15 -19.94 -5.71
N SER A 158 -25.87 -20.77 -4.97
CA SER A 158 -25.27 -21.76 -4.09
C SER A 158 -24.47 -22.83 -4.84
N ALA A 159 -24.79 -23.08 -6.11
CA ALA A 159 -24.05 -24.04 -6.94
C ALA A 159 -22.70 -23.45 -7.37
N GLU A 160 -22.70 -22.20 -7.85
CA GLU A 160 -21.47 -21.47 -8.18
C GLU A 160 -20.56 -21.32 -6.96
N HIS A 161 -21.12 -20.97 -5.80
CA HIS A 161 -20.33 -20.87 -4.57
C HIS A 161 -19.66 -22.20 -4.18
N ARG A 162 -20.39 -23.31 -4.27
CA ARG A 162 -19.84 -24.65 -4.00
C ARG A 162 -18.73 -24.99 -5.00
N MET A 163 -18.93 -24.65 -6.27
CA MET A 163 -17.91 -24.84 -7.31
C MET A 163 -16.65 -24.03 -7.00
N ASN A 164 -16.79 -22.74 -6.69
CA ASN A 164 -15.67 -21.87 -6.35
C ASN A 164 -14.93 -22.36 -5.10
N LYS A 165 -15.65 -22.86 -4.09
CA LYS A 165 -15.04 -23.46 -2.90
C LYS A 165 -14.26 -24.74 -3.24
N LEU A 166 -14.80 -25.58 -4.12
CA LEU A 166 -14.12 -26.77 -4.61
C LEU A 166 -12.87 -26.39 -5.41
N LEU A 167 -12.97 -25.46 -6.36
CA LEU A 167 -11.83 -24.96 -7.13
C LEU A 167 -10.75 -24.34 -6.24
N ALA A 168 -11.14 -23.54 -5.24
CA ALA A 168 -10.21 -22.98 -4.26
C ALA A 168 -9.50 -24.07 -3.45
N SER A 169 -10.19 -25.16 -3.11
CA SER A 169 -9.55 -26.31 -2.42
C SER A 169 -8.59 -27.11 -3.30
N LEU A 170 -8.62 -26.90 -4.61
CA LEU A 170 -7.67 -27.49 -5.56
C LEU A 170 -6.43 -26.60 -5.75
N ILE A 171 -6.42 -25.37 -5.24
CA ILE A 171 -5.23 -24.52 -5.27
C ILE A 171 -4.20 -25.14 -4.32
N PRO A 172 -3.01 -25.53 -4.81
CA PRO A 172 -1.98 -26.12 -3.96
C PRO A 172 -1.40 -25.09 -3.01
N ASP A 173 -0.89 -25.54 -1.87
CA ASP A 173 -0.19 -24.68 -0.89
C ASP A 173 1.01 -23.96 -1.51
N SER A 174 1.62 -24.56 -2.54
CA SER A 174 2.68 -23.96 -3.36
C SER A 174 2.32 -24.04 -4.84
N THR A 175 2.40 -22.89 -5.52
CA THR A 175 2.26 -22.81 -6.97
C THR A 175 3.54 -23.33 -7.64
N LEU A 176 3.42 -24.43 -8.37
CA LEU A 176 4.47 -24.93 -9.25
C LEU A 176 4.37 -24.25 -10.60
N ASP A 177 5.49 -23.77 -11.11
CA ASP A 177 5.55 -23.25 -12.47
C ASP A 177 5.50 -24.40 -13.48
N SER A 178 4.35 -24.54 -14.15
CA SER A 178 4.13 -25.54 -15.19
C SER A 178 4.41 -24.99 -16.59
N SER A 179 4.94 -23.76 -16.73
CA SER A 179 5.30 -23.22 -18.04
C SER A 179 6.49 -23.99 -18.61
N PRO A 180 6.50 -24.30 -19.93
CA PRO A 180 7.62 -25.01 -20.55
C PRO A 180 8.98 -24.33 -20.35
N GLU A 181 8.98 -23.02 -20.24
CA GLU A 181 10.16 -22.18 -20.10
C GLU A 181 10.55 -21.90 -18.64
N GLY A 182 9.69 -22.22 -17.67
CA GLY A 182 9.95 -21.98 -16.25
C GLY A 182 10.04 -20.50 -15.87
N PHE A 183 9.29 -19.61 -16.53
CA PHE A 183 9.40 -18.15 -16.37
C PHE A 183 9.38 -17.64 -14.92
N PHE A 184 8.70 -18.33 -14.01
CA PHE A 184 8.55 -17.97 -12.61
C PHE A 184 9.46 -18.76 -11.67
N SER A 185 10.16 -19.76 -12.19
CA SER A 185 11.11 -20.62 -11.45
C SER A 185 12.53 -20.60 -12.01
N SER A 186 12.81 -19.76 -13.00
CA SER A 186 14.14 -19.59 -13.58
C SER A 186 15.15 -19.13 -12.54
N GLU A 187 16.30 -19.80 -12.53
CA GLU A 187 17.45 -19.36 -11.74
C GLU A 187 17.98 -18.04 -12.29
N TRP A 188 18.32 -17.14 -11.37
CA TRP A 188 19.01 -15.91 -11.65
C TRP A 188 20.44 -16.19 -12.11
N THR A 189 20.86 -15.42 -13.11
CA THR A 189 22.24 -15.39 -13.59
C THR A 189 22.95 -14.11 -13.16
N GLU A 190 24.30 -14.09 -13.21
CA GLU A 190 25.06 -12.88 -12.92
C GLU A 190 24.74 -11.73 -13.88
N ASP A 191 24.35 -12.05 -15.12
CA ASP A 191 23.91 -11.07 -16.12
C ASP A 191 22.59 -10.42 -15.72
N ASP A 192 21.65 -11.18 -15.15
CA ASP A 192 20.38 -10.64 -14.62
C ASP A 192 20.63 -9.67 -13.47
N ALA A 193 21.55 -10.04 -12.56
CA ALA A 193 21.93 -9.17 -11.45
C ALA A 193 22.64 -7.90 -11.93
N ALA A 194 23.52 -8.00 -12.93
CA ALA A 194 24.17 -6.84 -13.56
C ALA A 194 23.14 -5.91 -14.22
N TRP A 195 22.21 -6.49 -14.98
CA TRP A 195 21.14 -5.74 -15.64
C TRP A 195 20.24 -5.03 -14.63
N LEU A 196 19.85 -5.70 -13.54
CA LEU A 196 19.05 -5.12 -12.46
C LEU A 196 19.75 -3.92 -11.83
N LYS A 197 21.05 -4.04 -11.54
CA LYS A 197 21.85 -2.95 -10.99
C LYS A 197 21.94 -1.75 -11.93
N ASP A 198 22.14 -2.00 -13.22
CA ASP A 198 22.16 -0.94 -14.22
C ASP A 198 20.80 -0.23 -14.33
N HIS A 199 19.71 -0.99 -14.21
CA HIS A 199 18.35 -0.44 -14.16
C HIS A 199 18.15 0.46 -12.92
N ILE A 200 18.51 -0.03 -11.73
CA ILE A 200 18.41 0.74 -10.47
C ILE A 200 19.24 2.02 -10.56
N ARG A 201 20.46 1.96 -11.09
CA ARG A 201 21.33 3.13 -11.25
C ARG A 201 20.69 4.20 -12.13
N LYS A 202 19.97 3.79 -13.18
CA LYS A 202 19.34 4.70 -14.14
C LYS A 202 18.06 5.34 -13.63
N HIS A 203 17.29 4.62 -12.80
CA HIS A 203 15.90 5.01 -12.50
C HIS A 203 15.59 5.23 -11.02
N SER A 204 16.35 4.64 -10.11
CA SER A 204 15.88 4.45 -8.73
C SER A 204 16.92 4.72 -7.64
N LEU A 205 18.13 5.14 -7.99
CA LEU A 205 19.23 5.30 -7.01
C LEU A 205 18.87 6.19 -5.81
N ASP A 206 18.12 7.28 -6.05
CA ASP A 206 17.69 8.23 -5.03
C ASP A 206 16.28 7.97 -4.49
N SER A 207 15.72 6.78 -4.74
CA SER A 207 14.39 6.42 -4.22
C SER A 207 14.41 6.25 -2.70
N ALA A 208 13.24 6.44 -2.09
CA ALA A 208 13.08 6.25 -0.65
C ALA A 208 13.47 4.82 -0.23
N THR A 209 14.09 4.69 0.94
CA THR A 209 14.44 3.39 1.53
C THR A 209 13.21 2.58 1.87
N GLY A 210 13.34 1.25 1.81
CA GLY A 210 12.34 0.33 2.33
C GLY A 210 12.19 0.40 3.86
N GLU A 211 11.35 -0.48 4.40
CA GLU A 211 11.12 -0.63 5.85
C GLU A 211 12.38 -1.09 6.59
N ASP A 212 13.24 -1.86 5.93
CA ASP A 212 14.55 -2.32 6.40
C ASP A 212 15.61 -1.20 6.46
N ALA A 213 15.28 -0.01 5.98
CA ALA A 213 16.17 1.15 5.86
C ALA A 213 17.44 0.90 5.02
N ILE A 214 17.44 -0.13 4.15
CA ILE A 214 18.54 -0.40 3.23
C ILE A 214 18.46 0.57 2.04
N LEU A 215 19.59 1.21 1.73
CA LEU A 215 19.71 2.12 0.58
C LEU A 215 20.03 1.34 -0.68
N TYR A 216 19.52 1.78 -1.84
CA TYR A 216 19.93 1.21 -3.13
C TYR A 216 21.44 1.29 -3.35
N ALA A 217 22.11 2.32 -2.83
CA ALA A 217 23.56 2.42 -2.85
C ALA A 217 24.26 1.22 -2.17
N GLU A 218 23.71 0.73 -1.06
CA GLU A 218 24.26 -0.43 -0.34
C GLU A 218 24.05 -1.72 -1.14
N ILE A 219 22.90 -1.87 -1.81
CA ILE A 219 22.63 -3.00 -2.72
C ILE A 219 23.61 -3.00 -3.91
N MET A 220 23.97 -1.82 -4.42
CA MET A 220 24.92 -1.70 -5.53
C MET A 220 26.33 -2.20 -5.17
N ASP A 221 26.72 -2.09 -3.90
CA ASP A 221 28.02 -2.53 -3.37
C ASP A 221 28.10 -4.05 -3.15
N ILE A 222 26.96 -4.76 -3.07
CA ILE A 222 26.94 -6.23 -2.90
C ILE A 222 27.38 -6.90 -4.20
N PRO A 223 28.38 -7.80 -4.23
CA PRO A 223 28.78 -8.51 -5.45
C PRO A 223 27.63 -9.26 -6.16
N ASN A 224 27.69 -9.35 -7.49
CA ASN A 224 26.59 -9.93 -8.29
C ASN A 224 26.37 -11.41 -7.99
N ASP A 225 27.45 -12.18 -7.78
CA ASP A 225 27.42 -13.60 -7.39
C ASP A 225 26.68 -13.82 -6.06
N VAL A 226 26.88 -12.90 -5.10
CA VAL A 226 26.19 -12.95 -3.80
C VAL A 226 24.69 -12.66 -3.95
N LEU A 227 24.32 -11.69 -4.78
CA LEU A 227 22.91 -11.40 -5.06
C LEU A 227 22.22 -12.56 -5.77
N VAL A 228 22.89 -13.16 -6.76
CA VAL A 228 22.39 -14.34 -7.47
C VAL A 228 22.16 -15.50 -6.50
N LEU A 229 23.11 -15.77 -5.61
CA LEU A 229 22.98 -16.81 -4.60
C LEU A 229 21.75 -16.58 -3.71
N LEU A 230 21.54 -15.35 -3.23
CA LEU A 230 20.39 -14.99 -2.41
C LEU A 230 19.08 -15.18 -3.19
N CYS A 231 18.99 -14.64 -4.41
CA CYS A 231 17.79 -14.75 -5.24
C CYS A 231 17.45 -16.21 -5.56
N ASN A 232 18.45 -17.04 -5.87
CA ASN A 232 18.24 -18.46 -6.16
C ASN A 232 17.83 -19.26 -4.92
N GLU A 233 18.34 -18.91 -3.74
CA GLU A 233 17.83 -19.49 -2.49
C GLU A 233 16.37 -19.10 -2.24
N CYS A 234 15.96 -17.88 -2.55
CA CYS A 234 14.56 -17.44 -2.47
C CYS A 234 13.67 -18.21 -3.46
N VAL A 235 14.10 -18.36 -4.73
CA VAL A 235 13.37 -19.15 -5.74
C VAL A 235 13.20 -20.61 -5.29
N LYS A 236 14.28 -21.22 -4.78
CA LYS A 236 14.28 -22.60 -4.30
C LYS A 236 13.38 -22.83 -3.09
N LYS A 237 13.32 -21.86 -2.17
CA LYS A 237 12.45 -21.92 -0.99
C LYS A 237 11.02 -21.47 -1.27
N GLN A 238 10.79 -20.84 -2.43
CA GLN A 238 9.54 -20.19 -2.81
C GLN A 238 9.10 -19.17 -1.74
N ASP A 239 10.07 -18.45 -1.19
CA ASP A 239 9.87 -17.50 -0.10
C ASP A 239 10.69 -16.22 -0.34
N GLY A 240 10.34 -15.14 0.34
CA GLY A 240 11.06 -13.88 0.30
C GLY A 240 12.29 -13.87 1.22
N PRO A 241 13.21 -12.91 1.03
CA PRO A 241 14.28 -12.68 1.99
C PRO A 241 13.68 -12.24 3.33
N SER A 242 13.90 -13.02 4.39
CA SER A 242 13.53 -12.66 5.76
C SER A 242 14.67 -11.93 6.47
N VAL A 243 14.37 -10.80 7.13
CA VAL A 243 15.30 -10.07 8.02
C VAL A 243 15.23 -10.63 9.44
#